data_AF-A0A7Y4QAM6-F1
#
_entry.id   AF-A0A7Y4QAM6-F1
#
_cell.length_a   1.000
_cell.length_b   1.000
_cell.length_c   1.000
_cell.angle_alpha   90.00
_cell.angle_beta   90.00
_cell.angle_gamma   90.00
#
_symmetry.space_group_name_H-M   'P 1'
#
loop_
_entity.id
_entity.type
_entity.pdbx_description
1 polymer ?
#
loop_
_entity_poly.entity_id
_entity_poly.type
_entity_poly.pdbx_seq_one_letter_code
_entity_poly.pdbx_strand_id
1 'polypeptide(L)'
;FYDGYVVNSILDAAYRSAKSKQWEPVLLDIWRGRVGVSKDAHLTEHDAEHYLVKEEITHYGAKKLILKNKKSGKIVEKILN
;
A
#
# COMPACT_ATOMS: atom_id res chain seq x y z
N PHE A 1 2.30 -0.59 -5.95
CA PHE A 1 1.52 0.57 -6.40
C PHE A 1 1.42 0.51 -7.91
N TYR A 2 0.21 0.35 -8.47
CA TYR A 2 -0.01 0.24 -9.92
C TYR A 2 0.23 1.58 -10.64
N ASP A 3 -0.10 2.69 -9.96
CA ASP A 3 0.04 4.05 -10.46
C ASP A 3 1.49 4.43 -10.80
N GLY A 4 2.44 4.19 -9.88
CA GLY A 4 3.86 4.49 -10.12
C GLY A 4 4.48 3.71 -11.29
N TYR A 5 4.01 2.48 -11.55
CA TYR A 5 4.45 1.71 -12.72
C TYR A 5 3.97 2.33 -14.03
N VAL A 6 2.72 2.81 -14.07
CA VAL A 6 2.17 3.51 -15.23
C VAL A 6 2.95 4.81 -15.49
N VAL A 7 3.25 5.59 -14.44
CA VAL A 7 4.05 6.81 -14.55
C VAL A 7 5.43 6.52 -15.14
N ASN A 8 6.13 5.50 -14.63
CA ASN A 8 7.44 5.10 -15.16
C ASN A 8 7.36 4.68 -16.64
N SER A 9 6.32 3.91 -17.00
CA SER A 9 6.14 3.45 -18.38
C SER A 9 5.90 4.61 -19.37
N ILE A 10 5.19 5.66 -18.93
CA ILE A 10 4.99 6.89 -19.72
C ILE A 10 6.30 7.66 -19.84
N LEU A 11 7.05 7.81 -18.74
CA LEU A 11 8.35 8.49 -18.76
C LEU A 11 9.34 7.79 -19.70
N ASP A 12 9.40 6.46 -19.66
CA ASP A 12 10.25 5.67 -20.56
C ASP A 12 9.89 5.90 -22.04
N ALA A 13 8.60 5.93 -22.36
CA ALA A 13 8.14 6.24 -23.71
C ALA A 13 8.49 7.67 -24.13
N ALA A 14 8.42 8.64 -23.22
CA ALA A 14 8.83 10.02 -23.47
C ALA A 14 10.33 10.13 -23.74
N TYR A 15 11.18 9.48 -22.94
CA TYR A 15 12.63 9.44 -23.14
C TYR A 15 13.01 8.75 -24.46
N ARG A 16 12.35 7.64 -24.81
CA ARG A 16 12.55 6.98 -26.12
C ARG A 16 12.15 7.91 -27.27
N SER A 17 11.00 8.57 -27.18
CA SER A 17 10.50 9.51 -28.19
C SER A 17 11.46 10.69 -28.39
N ALA A 18 12.00 11.23 -27.29
CA ALA A 18 12.99 12.30 -27.34
C ALA A 18 14.28 11.87 -28.07
N LYS A 19 14.71 10.61 -27.88
CA LYS A 19 15.89 10.05 -28.53
C LYS A 19 15.67 9.70 -29.99
N SER A 20 14.53 9.08 -30.34
CA SER A 20 14.22 8.65 -31.71
C SER A 20 13.61 9.74 -32.58
N LYS A 21 13.17 10.86 -31.97
CA LYS A 21 12.43 11.97 -32.60
C LYS A 21 11.14 11.53 -33.28
N GLN A 22 10.59 10.40 -32.83
CA GLN A 22 9.35 9.81 -33.33
C GLN A 22 8.42 9.54 -32.15
N TRP A 23 7.14 9.33 -32.43
CA TRP A 23 6.19 8.91 -31.40
C TRP A 23 6.43 7.44 -31.06
N GLU A 24 6.97 7.18 -29.88
CA GLU A 24 7.17 5.81 -29.39
C GLU A 24 5.96 5.36 -28.59
N PRO A 25 5.50 4.10 -28.75
CA PRO A 25 4.38 3.59 -27.99
C PRO A 25 4.70 3.47 -26.50
N VAL A 26 3.68 3.73 -25.67
CA VAL A 26 3.75 3.43 -24.24
C VAL A 26 3.56 1.93 -24.06
N LEU A 27 4.64 1.23 -23.70
CA LEU A 27 4.62 -0.20 -23.43
C LEU A 27 4.14 -0.43 -22.01
N LEU A 28 2.93 -0.99 -21.89
CA LEU A 28 2.38 -1.45 -20.62
C LEU A 28 2.20 -2.96 -20.71
N ASP A 29 3.14 -3.71 -20.15
CA ASP A 29 2.87 -5.12 -19.86
C ASP A 29 1.69 -5.14 -18.90
N ILE A 30 0.55 -5.67 -19.34
CA ILE A 30 -0.74 -5.58 -18.66
C ILE A 30 -0.68 -6.42 -17.38
N TRP A 31 -0.12 -5.85 -16.33
CA TRP A 31 -0.18 -6.38 -14.97
C TRP A 31 -1.31 -5.65 -14.25
N ARG A 32 -2.57 -6.02 -14.51
CA ARG A 32 -3.72 -5.46 -13.75
C ARG A 32 -3.84 -5.99 -12.32
N GLY A 33 -2.72 -6.41 -11.73
CA GLY A 33 -2.69 -7.17 -10.48
C GLY A 33 -3.42 -8.49 -10.64
N ARG A 34 -3.38 -9.33 -9.60
CA ARG A 34 -4.37 -10.40 -9.49
C ARG A 34 -5.72 -9.73 -9.25
N VAL A 35 -6.73 -10.01 -10.07
CA VAL A 35 -8.12 -9.71 -9.73
C VAL A 35 -8.57 -10.79 -8.73
N GLY A 36 -9.06 -10.38 -7.57
CA GLY A 36 -9.48 -11.31 -6.51
C GLY A 36 -8.43 -11.67 -5.46
N VAL A 37 -7.28 -10.96 -5.40
CA VAL A 37 -6.49 -11.00 -4.16
C VAL A 37 -7.27 -10.27 -3.07
N SER A 38 -7.73 -11.02 -2.06
CA SER A 38 -7.93 -10.45 -0.74
C SER A 38 -6.66 -9.69 -0.41
N LYS A 39 -6.76 -8.45 0.09
CA LYS A 39 -5.61 -7.83 0.75
C LYS A 39 -5.15 -8.86 1.78
N ASP A 40 -4.04 -9.54 1.53
CA ASP A 40 -3.30 -10.27 2.54
C ASP A 40 -2.72 -9.19 3.46
N ALA A 41 -3.61 -8.56 4.20
CA ALA A 41 -3.25 -7.87 5.39
C ALA A 41 -2.81 -9.02 6.30
N HIS A 42 -1.50 -9.24 6.38
CA HIS A 42 -0.85 -9.89 7.51
C HIS A 42 -1.24 -9.10 8.77
N LEU A 43 -2.49 -9.25 9.17
CA LEU A 43 -3.08 -8.69 10.35
C LEU A 43 -2.56 -9.57 11.48
N THR A 44 -1.51 -9.09 12.12
CA THR A 44 -0.91 -9.80 13.25
C THR A 44 -1.96 -9.85 14.35
N GLU A 45 -2.23 -11.04 14.88
CA GLU A 45 -3.22 -11.18 15.94
C GLU A 45 -2.74 -10.42 17.20
N HIS A 46 -3.54 -9.49 17.72
CA HIS A 46 -3.22 -8.76 18.95
C HIS A 46 -3.89 -9.40 20.16
N ASP A 47 -5.21 -9.61 20.06
CA ASP A 47 -6.05 -10.20 21.09
C ASP A 47 -7.13 -11.09 20.46
N ALA A 48 -7.92 -11.78 21.30
CA ALA A 48 -9.07 -12.57 20.86
C ALA A 48 -10.02 -11.78 19.94
N GLU A 49 -10.23 -10.49 20.21
CA GLU A 49 -11.17 -9.65 19.46
C GLU A 49 -10.53 -8.67 18.46
N HIS A 50 -9.20 -8.53 18.45
CA HIS A 50 -8.51 -7.49 17.70
C HIS A 50 -7.31 -7.99 16.90
N TYR A 51 -7.16 -7.47 15.68
CA TYR A 51 -5.94 -7.53 14.89
C TYR A 51 -5.09 -6.28 15.12
N LEU A 52 -3.78 -6.45 15.25
CA LEU A 52 -2.82 -5.36 15.22
C LEU A 52 -2.66 -4.88 13.78
N VAL A 53 -3.01 -3.61 13.55
CA VAL A 53 -2.81 -2.95 12.26
C VAL A 53 -1.45 -2.29 12.19
N LYS A 54 -1.08 -1.55 13.25
CA LYS A 54 0.19 -0.83 13.33
C LYS A 54 0.53 -0.51 14.79
N GLU A 55 1.82 -0.49 15.07
CA GLU A 55 2.40 0.04 16.31
C GLU A 55 3.25 1.26 15.95
N GLU A 56 3.13 2.34 16.72
CA GLU A 56 3.89 3.57 16.54
C GLU A 56 4.34 4.13 17.89
N ILE A 57 5.55 4.70 17.92
CA ILE A 57 6.08 5.42 19.08
C ILE A 57 5.88 6.91 18.81
N THR A 58 5.17 7.60 19.71
CA THR A 58 4.96 9.03 19.58
C THR A 58 6.25 9.80 19.86
N HIS A 59 6.31 11.05 19.38
CA HIS A 59 7.44 11.95 19.61
C HIS A 59 7.72 12.26 21.09
N TYR A 60 6.79 11.91 21.99
CA TYR A 60 6.96 12.01 23.45
C TYR A 60 7.17 10.63 24.12
N GLY A 61 7.48 9.59 23.34
CA GLY A 61 7.87 8.26 23.83
C GLY A 61 6.72 7.32 24.18
N ALA A 62 5.46 7.74 24.04
CA ALA A 62 4.31 6.86 24.32
C ALA A 62 4.07 5.88 23.17
N LYS A 63 3.66 4.66 23.53
CA LYS A 63 3.43 3.60 22.56
C LYS A 63 1.96 3.59 22.14
N LYS A 64 1.69 3.86 20.85
CA LYS A 64 0.34 3.89 20.29
C LYS A 64 0.10 2.63 19.45
N LEU A 65 -0.95 1.89 19.79
CA LEU A 65 -1.42 0.73 19.06
C LEU A 65 -2.67 1.10 18.25
N ILE A 66 -2.65 0.77 16.97
CA ILE A 66 -3.81 0.85 16.08
C ILE A 66 -4.34 -0.57 15.90
N LEU A 67 -5.53 -0.82 16.42
CA LEU A 67 -6.16 -2.15 16.46
C LEU A 67 -7.41 -2.16 15.58
N LYS A 68 -7.67 -3.28 14.91
CA LYS A 68 -8.89 -3.50 14.13
C LYS A 68 -9.70 -4.62 14.77
N ASN A 69 -10.95 -4.33 15.13
CA ASN A 69 -11.84 -5.35 15.68
C ASN A 69 -12.17 -6.40 14.61
N LYS A 70 -12.01 -7.69 14.96
CA LYS A 70 -12.16 -8.82 14.03
C LYS A 70 -13.59 -8.98 13.51
N LYS A 71 -14.59 -8.67 14.34
CA LYS A 71 -16.02 -8.87 14.03
C LYS A 71 -16.65 -7.67 13.33
N SER A 72 -16.39 -6.47 13.83
CA SER A 72 -17.02 -5.24 13.34
C SER A 72 -16.19 -4.48 12.31
N GLY A 73 -14.89 -4.77 12.20
CA GLY A 73 -13.98 -4.03 11.33
C GLY A 73 -13.65 -2.62 11.81
N LYS A 74 -14.19 -2.17 12.96
CA LYS A 74 -13.87 -0.86 13.55
C LYS A 74 -12.38 -0.76 13.91
N ILE A 75 -11.79 0.39 13.65
CA ILE A 75 -10.43 0.74 14.06
C ILE A 75 -10.50 1.45 15.41
N VAL A 76 -9.69 1.02 16.37
CA VAL A 76 -9.56 1.64 17.69
C VAL A 76 -8.09 1.93 17.97
N GLU A 77 -7.82 3.02 18.66
CA GLU A 77 -6.47 3.46 19.02
C GLU A 77 -6.28 3.34 20.53
N LYS A 78 -5.17 2.73 20.96
CA LYS A 78 -4.84 2.56 22.38
C LYS A 78 -3.45 3.11 22.65
N ILE A 79 -3.34 3.99 23.64
CA ILE A 79 -2.07 4.52 24.11
C ILE A 79 -1.65 3.69 25.34
N LEU A 80 -0.46 3.12 25.31
CA LEU A 80 0.20 2.49 26.45
C LEU A 80 1.19 3.51 27.02
N ASN A 81 0.97 3.86 28.28
CA ASN A 81 1.90 4.62 29.11
C ASN A 81 2.79 3.65 29.90
#